data_AF-A0A2A3IUA6-F1
#
_entry.id   AF-A0A2A3IUA6-F1
#
_cell.length_a   1.000
_cell.length_b   1.000
_cell.length_c   1.000
_cell.angle_alpha   90.00
_cell.angle_beta   90.00
_cell.angle_gamma   90.00
#
_symmetry.space_group_name_H-M   'P 1'
#
loop_
_entity.id
_entity.type
_entity.pdbx_description
1 polymer ?
#
loop_
_entity_poly.entity_id
_entity_poly.type
_entity_poly.pdbx_seq_one_letter_code
_entity_poly.pdbx_strand_id
1 'polypeptide(L)'
;MLTKLRAGLAAFVVAGALLAPVAAATPAAAASCAHHTTGSCRAGSAHPRGAMAKCKDASYSYSAHFQGTCAHHRGVQYWYR
;
A
#
# COMPACT_ATOMS: atom_id res chain seq x y z
N MET A 1 73.89 11.14 6.19
CA MET A 1 73.57 9.99 5.31
C MET A 1 72.32 9.36 5.87
N LEU A 2 71.20 9.10 5.20
CA LEU A 2 70.81 9.16 3.80
C LEU A 2 69.26 9.05 3.83
N THR A 3 68.59 10.12 3.39
CA THR A 3 67.48 10.08 2.42
C THR A 3 66.25 9.18 2.66
N LYS A 4 65.11 9.87 2.88
CA LYS A 4 63.76 9.68 2.26
C LYS A 4 63.19 8.26 2.18
N LEU A 5 61.93 8.10 2.62
CA LEU A 5 60.83 7.63 1.75
C LEU A 5 59.47 7.92 2.40
N ARG A 6 58.58 8.49 1.59
CA ARG A 6 57.18 8.86 1.85
C ARG A 6 56.26 7.73 1.37
N ALA A 7 54.98 7.87 1.73
CA ALA A 7 53.81 7.04 1.39
C ALA A 7 53.77 5.75 2.22
N GLY A 8 52.76 5.49 3.04
CA GLY A 8 51.36 5.88 3.00
C GLY A 8 50.59 4.58 3.28
N LEU A 9 49.57 4.59 4.12
CA LEU A 9 48.48 3.60 4.14
C LEU A 9 47.46 4.03 5.18
N ALA A 10 46.23 4.13 4.70
CA ALA A 10 45.04 4.48 5.43
C ALA A 10 44.76 3.49 6.55
N ALA A 11 44.33 4.00 7.71
CA ALA A 11 43.50 3.24 8.62
C ALA A 11 42.10 3.86 8.56
N PHE A 12 41.28 3.34 7.64
CA PHE A 12 39.84 3.56 7.62
C PHE A 12 39.27 3.01 8.93
N VAL A 13 38.91 3.90 9.83
CA VAL A 13 38.16 3.55 11.04
C VAL A 13 36.68 3.81 10.75
N VAL A 14 35.85 2.84 11.13
CA VAL A 14 34.49 2.94 11.69
C VAL A 14 33.50 2.00 10.99
N ALA A 15 33.34 0.85 11.66
CA ALA A 15 32.10 0.16 11.98
C ALA A 15 31.05 0.01 10.86
N GLY A 16 31.15 -1.11 10.16
CA GLY A 16 29.98 -1.73 9.52
C GLY A 16 29.09 -2.46 10.54
N ALA A 17 27.83 -2.63 10.14
CA ALA A 17 26.80 -3.53 10.68
C ALA A 17 25.87 -2.98 11.78
N LEU A 18 24.93 -2.11 11.39
CA LEU A 18 23.50 -2.22 11.75
C LEU A 18 22.64 -1.59 10.64
N LEU A 19 22.73 -2.11 9.41
CA LEU A 19 21.68 -1.88 8.40
C LEU A 19 20.64 -3.00 8.56
N ALA A 20 19.76 -2.85 9.55
CA ALA A 20 18.52 -3.60 9.53
C ALA A 20 17.70 -3.09 8.34
N PRO A 21 17.25 -3.95 7.41
CA PRO A 21 16.22 -3.53 6.48
C PRO A 21 14.98 -3.30 7.34
N VAL A 22 14.61 -2.03 7.56
CA VAL A 22 13.20 -1.71 7.75
C VAL A 22 12.55 -2.19 6.47
N ALA A 23 12.03 -3.41 6.50
CA ALA A 23 11.02 -3.84 5.58
C ALA A 23 9.84 -2.91 5.83
N ALA A 24 9.81 -1.78 5.12
CA ALA A 24 8.62 -1.00 4.97
C ALA A 24 7.55 -2.02 4.54
N ALA A 25 6.59 -2.28 5.40
CA ALA A 25 5.37 -2.95 5.01
C ALA A 25 4.75 -2.02 3.97
N THR A 26 5.10 -2.21 2.71
CA THR A 26 4.35 -1.68 1.59
C THR A 26 2.94 -2.18 1.85
N PRO A 27 1.95 -1.31 2.16
CA PRO A 27 0.59 -1.77 2.19
C PRO A 27 0.39 -2.42 0.84
N ALA A 28 0.16 -3.74 0.83
CA ALA A 28 -0.12 -4.51 -0.37
C ALA A 28 -1.06 -3.64 -1.19
N ALA A 29 -0.55 -3.14 -2.32
CA ALA A 29 -1.17 -2.06 -3.08
C ALA A 29 -2.66 -2.34 -3.09
N ALA A 30 -3.44 -1.51 -2.37
CA ALA A 30 -4.82 -1.81 -2.03
C ALA A 30 -5.46 -2.40 -3.29
N ALA A 31 -5.68 -3.73 -3.27
CA ALA A 31 -5.95 -4.49 -4.49
C ALA A 31 -7.04 -3.73 -5.22
N SER A 32 -6.91 -3.28 -6.46
CA SER A 32 -7.92 -2.35 -6.98
C SER A 32 -9.15 -3.16 -7.39
N CYS A 33 -10.04 -3.41 -6.44
CA CYS A 33 -11.37 -4.01 -6.63
C CYS A 33 -12.10 -3.45 -7.87
N ALA A 34 -11.95 -2.14 -8.11
CA ALA A 34 -12.70 -1.41 -9.12
C ALA A 34 -11.88 -0.23 -9.68
N HIS A 35 -10.94 -0.52 -10.57
CA HIS A 35 -9.98 0.46 -11.12
C HIS A 35 -10.60 1.74 -11.71
N HIS A 36 -11.85 1.69 -12.19
CA HIS A 36 -12.52 2.82 -12.85
C HIS A 36 -13.56 3.53 -11.96
N THR A 37 -13.56 3.30 -10.65
CA THR A 37 -14.55 3.88 -9.73
C THR A 37 -13.91 4.56 -8.53
N THR A 38 -14.67 5.48 -7.93
CA THR A 38 -14.26 6.18 -6.72
C THR A 38 -14.61 5.31 -5.51
N GLY A 39 -13.64 4.58 -4.97
CA GLY A 39 -13.83 3.75 -3.78
C GLY A 39 -12.55 3.00 -3.40
N SER A 40 -12.30 2.84 -2.11
CA SER A 40 -11.16 2.03 -1.64
C SER A 40 -11.53 0.55 -1.65
N CYS A 41 -10.61 -0.29 -2.09
CA CYS A 41 -10.85 -1.72 -2.03
C CYS A 41 -10.59 -2.27 -0.63
N ARG A 42 -11.46 -3.19 -0.26
CA ARG A 42 -11.51 -3.84 1.02
C ARG A 42 -11.91 -5.31 0.85
N ALA A 43 -11.34 -5.97 -0.16
CA ALA A 43 -11.48 -7.39 -0.37
C ALA A 43 -11.03 -8.15 0.89
N GLY A 44 -11.92 -8.97 1.46
CA GLY A 44 -11.65 -9.76 2.66
C GLY A 44 -12.06 -9.11 3.99
N SER A 45 -12.61 -7.89 4.02
CA SER A 45 -13.28 -7.41 5.25
C SER A 45 -14.63 -8.05 5.46
N ALA A 46 -15.12 -8.06 6.70
CA ALA A 46 -16.46 -8.52 7.00
C ALA A 46 -17.51 -7.63 6.31
N HIS A 47 -18.37 -8.25 5.51
CA HIS A 47 -19.51 -7.62 4.85
C HIS A 47 -20.63 -8.66 4.66
N PRO A 48 -21.89 -8.23 4.47
CA PRO A 48 -22.98 -9.15 4.15
C PRO A 48 -22.65 -10.01 2.93
N ARG A 49 -23.14 -11.26 2.92
CA ARG A 49 -22.95 -12.16 1.78
C ARG A 49 -23.50 -11.52 0.51
N GLY A 50 -22.69 -11.48 -0.55
CA GLY A 50 -23.07 -10.91 -1.83
C GLY A 50 -23.02 -9.38 -1.90
N ALA A 51 -22.71 -8.68 -0.81
CA ALA A 51 -22.46 -7.24 -0.87
C ALA A 51 -21.18 -6.99 -1.68
N MET A 52 -21.30 -6.19 -2.73
CA MET A 52 -20.18 -5.80 -3.59
C MET A 52 -19.55 -4.50 -3.16
N ALA A 53 -20.34 -3.60 -2.56
CA ALA A 53 -19.86 -2.32 -2.08
C ALA A 53 -20.60 -1.87 -0.82
N LYS A 54 -19.94 -0.97 -0.07
CA LYS A 54 -20.56 -0.12 0.93
C LYS A 54 -20.62 1.31 0.40
N CYS A 55 -21.80 1.91 0.43
CA CYS A 55 -22.02 3.27 0.00
C CYS A 55 -21.68 4.28 1.11
N LYS A 56 -21.53 5.56 0.76
CA LYS A 56 -21.18 6.61 1.73
C LYS A 56 -22.29 6.93 2.73
N ASP A 57 -23.53 6.58 2.45
CA ASP A 57 -24.65 6.65 3.40
C ASP A 57 -24.78 5.41 4.30
N ALA A 58 -23.76 4.55 4.31
CA ALA A 58 -23.67 3.29 5.04
C ALA A 58 -24.60 2.16 4.56
N SER A 59 -25.35 2.35 3.48
CA SER A 59 -26.07 1.26 2.81
C SER A 59 -25.10 0.30 2.09
N TYR A 60 -25.56 -0.93 1.83
CA TYR A 60 -24.82 -1.92 1.05
C TYR A 60 -25.38 -2.02 -0.35
N SER A 61 -24.49 -2.09 -1.35
CA SER A 61 -24.87 -2.40 -2.72
C SER A 61 -24.53 -3.85 -3.07
N TYR A 62 -25.47 -4.49 -3.74
CA TYR A 62 -25.38 -5.87 -4.22
C TYR A 62 -25.26 -5.93 -5.76
N SER A 63 -25.01 -4.79 -6.39
CA SER A 63 -24.85 -4.69 -7.84
C SER A 63 -23.63 -5.49 -8.29
N ALA A 64 -23.80 -6.31 -9.33
CA ALA A 64 -22.72 -7.02 -10.00
C ALA A 64 -21.80 -6.11 -10.82
N HIS A 65 -22.23 -4.87 -11.07
CA HIS A 65 -21.53 -3.90 -11.91
C HIS A 65 -20.91 -2.78 -11.09
N PHE A 66 -19.73 -2.33 -11.49
CA PHE A 66 -19.04 -1.22 -10.85
C PHE A 66 -19.65 0.14 -11.22
N GLN A 67 -20.14 0.29 -12.45
CA GLN A 67 -20.73 1.51 -12.94
C GLN A 67 -22.14 1.75 -12.35
N GLY A 68 -22.41 2.97 -11.91
CA GLY A 68 -23.71 3.35 -11.31
C GLY A 68 -23.94 2.86 -9.88
N THR A 69 -23.03 2.03 -9.33
CA THR A 69 -23.13 1.56 -7.96
C THR A 69 -23.03 2.72 -6.97
N CYS A 70 -23.98 2.74 -6.03
CA CYS A 70 -24.13 3.82 -5.04
C CYS A 70 -24.38 5.22 -5.65
N ALA A 71 -24.84 5.34 -6.91
CA ALA A 71 -25.10 6.65 -7.54
C ALA A 71 -26.09 7.52 -6.72
N HIS A 72 -27.17 6.90 -6.21
CA HIS A 72 -28.13 7.57 -5.33
C HIS A 72 -27.64 7.72 -3.87
N HIS A 73 -26.59 6.99 -3.52
CA HIS A 73 -26.05 6.86 -2.16
C HIS A 73 -24.74 7.63 -1.98
N ARG A 74 -24.54 8.70 -2.78
CA ARG A 74 -23.37 9.60 -2.76
C ARG A 74 -22.04 8.94 -3.14
N GLY A 75 -22.12 7.82 -3.87
CA GLY A 75 -20.99 7.05 -4.35
C GLY A 75 -20.50 5.99 -3.35
N VAL A 76 -19.47 5.27 -3.78
CA VAL A 76 -18.92 4.15 -3.03
C VAL A 76 -17.93 4.63 -1.97
N GLN A 77 -17.98 3.99 -0.80
CA GLN A 77 -17.00 4.13 0.27
C GLN A 77 -15.96 3.01 0.19
N TYR A 78 -16.43 1.76 0.12
CA TYR A 78 -15.59 0.57 0.05
C TYR A 78 -16.11 -0.42 -1.00
N TRP A 79 -15.19 -1.07 -1.70
CA TRP A 79 -15.46 -2.23 -2.55
C TRP A 79 -15.03 -3.51 -1.84
N TYR A 80 -15.77 -4.59 -2.03
CA TYR A 80 -15.52 -5.87 -1.35
C TYR A 80 -15.00 -6.99 -2.26
N ARG A 81 -14.89 -6.72 -3.56
CA ARG A 81 -14.46 -7.68 -4.57
C ARG A 81 -13.53 -7.02 -5.56
#